data_AF-A0AAJ6ISR9-F1
#
_entry.id   AF-A0AAJ6ISR9-F1
#
_cell.length_a   1.000
_cell.length_b   1.000
_cell.length_c   1.000
_cell.angle_alpha   90.00
_cell.angle_beta   90.00
_cell.angle_gamma   90.00
#
_symmetry.space_group_name_H-M   'P 1'
#
loop_
_entity.id
_entity.type
_entity.pdbx_description
1 polymer ?
#
loop_
_entity_poly.entity_id
_entity_poly.type
_entity_poly.pdbx_seq_one_letter_code
_entity_poly.pdbx_strand_id
1 'polypeptide(L)'
;MSTWTNISIGNFTLYDTQNDYYQWYFQEGDRVREIAEEEDGFWSEETFIGYRTTVAQMRRRLQLNGYDRAALERDFSTAIDSWKADSIAELAELESEEHPHGEHYLQYRITWLKHVIPVLENATLDDWLERLNKAAHWPSNESDFSQLLTWIETGDPVLSLMVSSVDSDCLWVRDSNFNFPCTQQDFYSLAILLITEDEAVCELDLKWLISAGWTDDFDDLEEKHAGATQPLRHARQSLSELSALVSSAPENPVLVRMCYSGIITVMEAYLADIFIRAVKHPSVKRRFVESYETFQNSPKKPLSEVFNLLDSLDKTIETALLSLSFHHIATVKKLYQECLLVSFPPDILNDIARSVIIRHDIVHRNGRDKKGKHHLIECHHVNQLEELMHVFLAGIDKQILDGLQLQFHNKNDVQM
;
A
#
# COMPACT_ATOMS: atom_id res chain seq x y z
N MET A 1 0.55 -11.18 12.67
CA MET A 1 0.97 -12.36 11.90
C MET A 1 1.91 -11.88 10.80
N SER A 2 2.92 -12.66 10.43
CA SER A 2 3.74 -12.30 9.27
C SER A 2 2.92 -12.43 7.99
N THR A 3 2.94 -11.40 7.14
CA THR A 3 2.30 -11.39 5.82
C THR A 3 3.37 -11.31 4.75
N TRP A 4 3.10 -11.89 3.58
CA TRP A 4 4.00 -11.84 2.43
C TRP A 4 3.30 -11.15 1.27
N THR A 5 4.04 -10.33 0.55
CA THR A 5 3.65 -9.81 -0.77
C THR A 5 4.62 -10.33 -1.81
N ASN A 6 4.13 -10.48 -3.03
CA ASN A 6 4.96 -10.97 -4.12
C ASN A 6 4.74 -10.18 -5.41
N ILE A 7 5.79 -10.14 -6.22
CA ILE A 7 5.69 -9.77 -7.63
C ILE A 7 5.64 -11.07 -8.42
N SER A 8 4.58 -11.28 -9.19
CA SER A 8 4.37 -12.52 -9.93
C SER A 8 4.00 -12.31 -11.40
N ILE A 9 4.30 -13.33 -12.21
CA ILE A 9 3.91 -13.46 -13.61
C ILE A 9 3.48 -14.91 -13.81
N GLY A 10 2.17 -15.17 -13.87
CA GLY A 10 1.65 -16.54 -13.95
C GLY A 10 2.16 -17.40 -12.78
N ASN A 11 2.88 -18.48 -13.09
CA ASN A 11 3.44 -19.39 -12.07
C ASN A 11 4.82 -18.96 -11.54
N PHE A 12 5.34 -17.81 -11.98
CA PHE A 12 6.64 -17.32 -11.54
C PHE A 12 6.48 -16.27 -10.46
N THR A 13 7.17 -16.48 -9.34
CA THR A 13 7.45 -15.42 -8.37
C THR A 13 8.78 -14.79 -8.70
N LEU A 14 8.78 -13.47 -8.90
CA LEU A 14 9.97 -12.67 -9.19
C LEU A 14 10.61 -12.15 -7.91
N TYR A 15 9.81 -11.59 -7.00
CA TYR A 15 10.22 -11.06 -5.71
C TYR A 15 9.21 -11.44 -4.65
N ASP A 16 9.70 -11.71 -3.44
CA ASP A 16 8.90 -11.91 -2.24
C ASP A 16 9.37 -10.94 -1.16
N THR A 17 8.44 -10.30 -0.47
CA THR A 17 8.74 -9.37 0.63
C THR A 17 7.88 -9.69 1.85
N GLN A 18 8.51 -9.74 3.02
CA GLN A 18 7.82 -10.04 4.27
C GLN A 18 7.45 -8.75 5.02
N ASN A 19 6.18 -8.61 5.39
CA ASN A 19 5.59 -7.49 6.15
C ASN A 19 5.75 -6.11 5.50
N ASP A 20 6.13 -6.08 4.23
CA ASP A 20 6.28 -4.86 3.43
C ASP A 20 6.08 -5.25 1.95
N TYR A 21 6.26 -4.29 1.05
CA TYR A 21 6.30 -4.55 -0.39
C TYR A 21 7.45 -3.83 -1.07
N TYR A 22 8.03 -4.49 -2.07
CA TYR A 22 8.96 -3.85 -2.98
C TYR A 22 8.22 -3.43 -4.25
N GLN A 23 8.04 -2.12 -4.46
CA GLN A 23 7.34 -1.61 -5.64
C GLN A 23 8.08 -1.91 -6.96
N TRP A 24 9.39 -2.17 -6.93
CA TRP A 24 10.20 -2.44 -8.12
C TRP A 24 10.02 -1.36 -9.22
N TYR A 25 9.79 -1.76 -10.46
CA TYR A 25 9.54 -0.84 -11.60
C TYR A 25 8.05 -0.54 -11.84
N PHE A 26 7.14 -0.87 -10.91
CA PHE A 26 5.76 -0.41 -10.99
C PHE A 26 5.67 1.11 -10.78
N GLN A 27 4.71 1.73 -11.44
CA GLN A 27 4.46 3.18 -11.39
C GLN A 27 3.08 3.43 -10.77
N GLU A 28 2.85 4.67 -10.30
CA GLU A 28 1.56 5.10 -9.76
C GLU A 28 0.36 4.84 -10.69
N GLY A 29 0.59 4.85 -12.00
CA GLY A 29 -0.43 4.56 -13.00
C GLY A 29 -0.78 3.08 -13.14
N ASP A 30 0.00 2.18 -12.55
CA ASP A 30 -0.27 0.73 -12.52
C ASP A 30 -1.12 0.33 -11.30
N ARG A 31 -1.46 1.27 -10.40
CA ARG A 31 -2.32 0.98 -9.24
C ARG A 31 -3.70 0.53 -9.72
N VAL A 32 -4.15 -0.62 -9.24
CA VAL A 32 -5.46 -1.19 -9.53
C VAL A 32 -6.15 -1.55 -8.21
N ARG A 33 -7.46 -1.29 -8.16
CA ARG A 33 -8.33 -1.62 -7.04
C ARG A 33 -9.61 -2.27 -7.58
N GLU A 34 -9.67 -3.59 -7.48
CA GLU A 34 -10.79 -4.42 -7.93
C GLU A 34 -11.27 -5.26 -6.75
N ILE A 35 -12.43 -4.91 -6.20
CA ILE A 35 -13.03 -5.63 -5.07
C ILE A 35 -14.19 -6.47 -5.59
N ALA A 36 -14.07 -7.79 -5.44
CA ALA A 36 -15.20 -8.72 -5.61
C ALA A 36 -15.96 -8.82 -4.28
N GLU A 37 -17.25 -9.16 -4.32
CA GLU A 37 -18.14 -9.13 -3.14
C GLU A 37 -17.52 -9.82 -1.92
N GLU A 38 -17.66 -9.18 -0.74
CA GLU A 38 -17.13 -9.72 0.52
C GLU A 38 -17.88 -11.00 0.90
N GLU A 39 -17.20 -12.14 0.90
CA GLU A 39 -17.71 -13.36 1.52
C GLU A 39 -17.34 -13.33 3.01
N ASP A 40 -18.34 -13.33 3.89
CA ASP A 40 -18.18 -13.50 5.34
C ASP A 40 -17.19 -12.52 6.02
N GLY A 41 -17.08 -11.29 5.51
CA GLY A 41 -16.20 -10.25 6.07
C GLY A 41 -14.71 -10.44 5.74
N PHE A 42 -14.39 -11.34 4.80
CA PHE A 42 -13.07 -11.50 4.21
C PHE A 42 -13.09 -11.17 2.73
N TRP A 43 -11.97 -10.68 2.21
CA TRP A 43 -11.83 -10.38 0.79
C TRP A 43 -11.74 -11.67 -0.01
N SER A 44 -12.66 -11.84 -0.96
CA SER A 44 -12.70 -12.99 -1.87
C SER A 44 -11.41 -13.15 -2.66
N GLU A 45 -11.08 -14.37 -3.10
CA GLU A 45 -9.89 -14.65 -3.92
C GLU A 45 -9.84 -13.80 -5.20
N GLU A 46 -10.99 -13.39 -5.73
CA GLU A 46 -11.11 -12.55 -6.91
C GLU A 46 -10.79 -11.06 -6.65
N THR A 47 -10.68 -10.65 -5.39
CA THR A 47 -10.26 -9.28 -5.04
C THR A 47 -8.78 -9.07 -5.32
N PHE A 48 -8.46 -8.03 -6.08
CA PHE A 48 -7.09 -7.59 -6.35
C PHE A 48 -6.91 -6.12 -5.98
N ILE A 49 -5.95 -5.85 -5.09
CA ILE A 49 -5.51 -4.49 -4.82
C ILE A 49 -3.99 -4.48 -4.81
N GLY A 50 -3.40 -3.68 -5.70
CA GLY A 50 -1.97 -3.72 -5.92
C GLY A 50 -1.56 -3.00 -7.20
N TYR A 51 -0.40 -3.36 -7.74
CA TYR A 51 0.09 -2.83 -9.00
C TYR A 51 -0.01 -3.90 -10.09
N ARG A 52 -0.55 -3.53 -11.25
CA ARG A 52 -0.73 -4.43 -12.40
C ARG A 52 -0.29 -3.75 -13.68
N THR A 53 0.55 -4.42 -14.46
CA THR A 53 1.00 -3.94 -15.76
C THR A 53 1.24 -5.13 -16.70
N THR A 54 1.49 -4.87 -17.98
CA THR A 54 1.83 -5.95 -18.94
C THR A 54 3.31 -6.31 -18.89
N VAL A 55 3.63 -7.56 -19.21
CA VAL A 55 5.02 -8.01 -19.39
C VAL A 55 5.78 -7.14 -20.38
N ALA A 56 5.16 -6.71 -21.48
CA ALA A 56 5.77 -5.80 -22.45
C ALA A 56 6.17 -4.45 -21.83
N GLN A 57 5.29 -3.85 -21.02
CA GLN A 57 5.57 -2.59 -20.33
C GLN A 57 6.68 -2.77 -19.30
N MET A 58 6.65 -3.84 -18.52
CA MET A 58 7.68 -4.13 -17.52
C MET A 58 9.05 -4.36 -18.16
N ARG A 59 9.11 -5.21 -19.21
CA ARG A 59 10.33 -5.47 -19.98
C ARG A 59 10.92 -4.19 -20.57
N ARG A 60 10.08 -3.30 -21.10
CA ARG A 60 10.51 -1.98 -21.57
C ARG A 60 11.12 -1.13 -20.45
N ARG A 61 10.55 -1.15 -19.24
CA ARG A 61 11.07 -0.39 -18.08
C ARG A 61 12.43 -0.93 -17.64
N LEU A 62 12.61 -2.25 -17.60
CA LEU A 62 13.91 -2.88 -17.34
C LEU A 62 14.95 -2.48 -18.38
N GLN A 63 14.59 -2.53 -19.67
CA GLN A 63 15.47 -2.13 -20.76
C GLN A 63 15.92 -0.67 -20.65
N LEU A 64 15.01 0.24 -20.25
CA LEU A 64 15.34 1.65 -20.01
C LEU A 64 16.32 1.85 -18.84
N ASN A 65 16.41 0.88 -17.92
CA ASN A 65 17.34 0.89 -16.79
C ASN A 65 18.60 0.02 -17.03
N GLY A 66 18.84 -0.42 -18.27
CA GLY A 66 20.07 -1.14 -18.65
C GLY A 66 19.96 -2.66 -18.61
N TYR A 67 18.78 -3.21 -18.31
CA TYR A 67 18.52 -4.65 -18.32
C TYR A 67 17.93 -5.05 -19.67
N ASP A 68 18.80 -5.44 -20.60
CA ASP A 68 18.43 -5.99 -21.90
C ASP A 68 18.94 -7.43 -22.07
N ARG A 69 18.50 -8.10 -23.15
CA ARG A 69 18.89 -9.49 -23.44
C ARG A 69 20.41 -9.69 -23.52
N ALA A 70 21.15 -8.68 -23.98
CA ALA A 70 22.60 -8.76 -24.09
C ALA A 70 23.29 -8.58 -22.73
N ALA A 71 22.73 -7.74 -21.85
CA ALA A 71 23.16 -7.62 -20.46
C ALA A 71 22.91 -8.92 -19.71
N LEU A 72 21.75 -9.55 -19.90
CA LEU A 72 21.43 -10.87 -19.34
C LEU A 72 22.43 -11.94 -19.80
N GLU A 73 22.81 -11.98 -21.07
CA GLU A 73 23.81 -12.95 -21.56
C GLU A 73 25.16 -12.80 -20.85
N ARG A 74 25.60 -11.54 -20.65
CA ARG A 74 26.86 -11.26 -19.96
C ARG A 74 26.80 -11.64 -18.48
N ASP A 75 25.69 -11.32 -17.82
CA ASP A 75 25.47 -11.66 -16.42
C ASP A 75 25.42 -13.18 -16.22
N PHE A 76 24.62 -13.87 -17.05
CA PHE A 76 24.51 -15.32 -17.06
C PHE A 76 25.87 -16.00 -17.25
N SER A 77 26.66 -15.53 -18.24
CA SER A 77 28.01 -16.06 -18.48
C SER A 77 28.92 -15.86 -17.26
N THR A 78 28.85 -14.68 -16.63
CA THR A 78 29.62 -14.37 -15.42
C THR A 78 29.24 -15.28 -14.26
N ALA A 79 27.93 -15.49 -14.05
CA ALA A 79 27.41 -16.37 -13.01
C ALA A 79 27.86 -17.83 -13.25
N ILE A 80 27.67 -18.34 -14.46
CA ILE A 80 28.11 -19.69 -14.85
C ILE A 80 29.61 -19.88 -14.64
N ASP A 81 30.44 -18.93 -15.06
CA ASP A 81 31.89 -19.04 -14.90
C ASP A 81 32.32 -19.05 -13.42
N SER A 82 31.67 -18.24 -12.58
CA SER A 82 31.87 -18.28 -11.13
C SER A 82 31.45 -19.64 -10.56
N TRP A 83 30.24 -20.10 -10.87
CA TRP A 83 29.72 -21.36 -10.34
C TRP A 83 30.58 -22.55 -10.76
N LYS A 84 31.09 -22.57 -11.99
CA LYS A 84 32.04 -23.57 -12.48
C LYS A 84 33.31 -23.58 -11.64
N ALA A 85 33.93 -22.41 -11.47
CA ALA A 85 35.17 -22.28 -10.70
C ALA A 85 34.97 -22.75 -9.26
N ASP A 86 33.90 -22.30 -8.61
CA ASP A 86 33.56 -22.65 -7.23
C ASP A 86 33.27 -24.16 -7.11
N SER A 87 32.45 -24.73 -8.00
CA SER A 87 32.08 -26.16 -8.00
C SER A 87 33.31 -27.06 -8.16
N ILE A 88 34.22 -26.71 -9.07
CA ILE A 88 35.43 -27.49 -9.35
C ILE A 88 36.41 -27.40 -8.18
N ALA A 89 36.58 -26.20 -7.61
CA ALA A 89 37.44 -25.99 -6.45
C ALA A 89 36.90 -26.77 -5.23
N GLU A 90 35.61 -26.67 -4.95
CA GLU A 90 34.95 -27.39 -3.85
C GLU A 90 35.05 -28.90 -4.04
N LEU A 91 34.80 -29.42 -5.25
CA LEU A 91 34.92 -30.86 -5.52
C LEU A 91 36.36 -31.35 -5.29
N ALA A 92 37.36 -30.59 -5.75
CA ALA A 92 38.76 -30.96 -5.57
C ALA A 92 39.18 -30.96 -4.10
N GLU A 93 38.72 -29.99 -3.31
CA GLU A 93 38.95 -29.91 -1.87
C GLU A 93 38.33 -31.13 -1.16
N LEU A 94 37.05 -31.38 -1.41
CA LEU A 94 36.29 -32.49 -0.81
C LEU A 94 36.86 -33.87 -1.16
N GLU A 95 37.42 -34.06 -2.36
CA GLU A 95 38.06 -35.31 -2.77
C GLU A 95 39.49 -35.49 -2.22
N SER A 96 40.14 -34.41 -1.78
CA SER A 96 41.52 -34.42 -1.29
C SER A 96 41.67 -34.69 0.20
N GLU A 97 40.63 -34.41 1.00
CA GLU A 97 40.64 -34.60 2.44
C GLU A 97 40.32 -36.07 2.81
N GLU A 98 41.17 -36.71 3.62
CA GLU A 98 40.85 -38.01 4.23
C GLU A 98 39.78 -37.81 5.32
N HIS A 99 38.51 -37.85 4.92
CA HIS A 99 37.38 -37.70 5.83
C HIS A 99 37.30 -38.89 6.79
N PRO A 100 37.42 -38.69 8.12
CA PRO A 100 37.19 -39.75 9.10
C PRO A 100 35.77 -40.28 8.95
N HIS A 101 35.60 -41.60 8.92
CA HIS A 101 34.31 -42.27 8.71
C HIS A 101 33.12 -41.59 9.40
N GLY A 102 32.09 -41.16 8.63
CA GLY A 102 30.78 -40.87 9.22
C GLY A 102 29.90 -39.79 8.59
N GLU A 103 30.32 -39.05 7.56
CA GLU A 103 29.52 -37.92 7.07
C GLU A 103 28.82 -38.21 5.74
N HIS A 104 27.63 -38.82 5.81
CA HIS A 104 26.76 -39.05 4.65
C HIS A 104 26.55 -37.77 3.81
N TYR A 105 26.55 -36.60 4.45
CA TYR A 105 26.44 -35.29 3.84
C TYR A 105 27.53 -35.01 2.77
N LEU A 106 28.80 -35.25 3.10
CA LEU A 106 29.92 -34.99 2.18
C LEU A 106 29.81 -35.84 0.92
N GLN A 107 29.39 -37.11 1.07
CA GLN A 107 29.20 -38.00 -0.07
C GLN A 107 28.04 -37.53 -0.97
N TYR A 108 26.95 -37.01 -0.40
CA TYR A 108 25.86 -36.42 -1.18
C TYR A 108 26.33 -35.17 -1.92
N ARG A 109 27.10 -34.28 -1.27
CA ARG A 109 27.63 -33.07 -1.90
C ARG A 109 28.59 -33.37 -3.05
N ILE A 110 29.53 -34.30 -2.87
CA ILE A 110 30.44 -34.77 -3.94
C ILE A 110 29.64 -35.31 -5.13
N THR A 111 28.62 -36.13 -4.86
CA THR A 111 27.77 -36.71 -5.90
C THR A 111 27.01 -35.62 -6.66
N TRP A 112 26.44 -34.68 -5.93
CA TRP A 112 25.70 -33.54 -6.48
C TRP A 112 26.62 -32.65 -7.36
N LEU A 113 27.82 -32.30 -6.88
CA LEU A 113 28.81 -31.53 -7.67
C LEU A 113 29.21 -32.25 -8.96
N LYS A 114 29.36 -33.57 -8.93
CA LYS A 114 29.65 -34.39 -10.13
C LYS A 114 28.53 -34.35 -11.17
N HIS A 115 27.28 -34.15 -10.75
CA HIS A 115 26.17 -33.93 -11.68
C HIS A 115 26.14 -32.51 -12.23
N VAL A 116 26.43 -31.51 -11.40
CA VAL A 116 26.32 -30.09 -11.77
C VAL A 116 27.42 -29.63 -12.71
N ILE A 117 28.68 -29.98 -12.44
CA ILE A 117 29.84 -29.49 -13.23
C ILE A 117 29.66 -29.72 -14.74
N PRO A 118 29.28 -30.93 -15.23
CA PRO A 118 29.05 -31.16 -16.66
C PRO A 118 27.90 -30.35 -17.26
N VAL A 119 26.87 -30.03 -16.45
CA VAL A 119 25.74 -29.18 -16.88
C VAL A 119 26.21 -27.75 -17.07
N LEU A 120 27.00 -27.23 -16.13
CA LEU A 120 27.55 -25.88 -16.24
C LEU A 120 28.48 -25.76 -17.46
N GLU A 121 29.36 -26.75 -17.72
CA GLU A 121 30.29 -26.74 -18.85
C GLU A 121 29.63 -26.44 -20.20
N ASN A 122 28.42 -26.96 -20.41
CA ASN A 122 27.68 -26.85 -21.66
C ASN A 122 26.51 -25.85 -21.59
N ALA A 123 26.40 -25.05 -20.50
CA ALA A 123 25.28 -24.15 -20.30
C ALA A 123 25.30 -22.97 -21.30
N THR A 124 24.19 -22.78 -22.00
CA THR A 124 23.90 -21.56 -22.78
C THR A 124 22.65 -20.89 -22.23
N LEU A 125 22.55 -19.57 -22.34
CA LEU A 125 21.36 -18.87 -21.83
C LEU A 125 20.08 -19.34 -22.56
N ASP A 126 20.12 -19.53 -23.87
CA ASP A 126 18.95 -19.99 -24.63
C ASP A 126 18.47 -21.37 -24.16
N ASP A 127 19.38 -22.30 -23.84
CA ASP A 127 19.00 -23.61 -23.28
C ASP A 127 18.23 -23.47 -21.95
N TRP A 128 18.66 -22.55 -21.09
CA TRP A 128 17.98 -22.28 -19.82
C TRP A 128 16.63 -21.60 -20.05
N LEU A 129 16.54 -20.60 -20.94
CA LEU A 129 15.29 -19.93 -21.26
C LEU A 129 14.22 -20.91 -21.77
N GLU A 130 14.59 -21.87 -22.63
CA GLU A 130 13.67 -22.89 -23.15
C GLU A 130 13.11 -23.86 -22.08
N ARG A 131 13.74 -23.93 -20.90
CA ARG A 131 13.43 -24.91 -19.85
C ARG A 131 12.79 -24.29 -18.61
N LEU A 132 12.90 -22.99 -18.41
CA LEU A 132 12.28 -22.27 -17.28
C LEU A 132 10.77 -22.57 -17.15
N ASN A 133 10.03 -22.51 -18.26
CA ASN A 133 8.60 -22.84 -18.24
C ASN A 133 8.33 -24.30 -17.84
N LYS A 134 9.22 -25.24 -18.20
CA LYS A 134 9.09 -26.65 -17.78
C LYS A 134 9.39 -26.80 -16.29
N ALA A 135 10.39 -26.09 -15.78
CA ALA A 135 10.75 -26.09 -14.37
C ALA A 135 9.61 -25.56 -13.49
N ALA A 136 8.95 -24.47 -13.90
CA ALA A 136 7.82 -23.90 -13.17
C ALA A 136 6.58 -24.81 -13.09
N HIS A 137 6.44 -25.75 -14.02
CA HIS A 137 5.35 -26.74 -14.01
C HIS A 137 5.79 -28.09 -13.43
N TRP A 138 7.02 -28.19 -12.92
CA TRP A 138 7.50 -29.42 -12.32
C TRP A 138 6.79 -29.66 -10.98
N PRO A 139 6.30 -30.88 -10.70
CA PRO A 139 5.62 -31.17 -9.46
C PRO A 139 6.60 -31.02 -8.28
N SER A 140 6.40 -29.98 -7.47
CA SER A 140 7.15 -29.78 -6.23
C SER A 140 6.56 -30.65 -5.11
N ASN A 141 7.35 -31.54 -4.54
CA ASN A 141 6.98 -32.26 -3.31
C ASN A 141 7.40 -31.40 -2.10
N GLU A 142 6.60 -30.38 -1.76
CA GLU A 142 6.85 -29.48 -0.60
C GLU A 142 6.93 -30.21 0.76
N SER A 143 6.52 -31.49 0.83
CA SER A 143 6.47 -32.25 2.07
C SER A 143 7.81 -32.86 2.53
N ASP A 144 8.90 -32.69 1.78
CA ASP A 144 10.14 -33.44 2.02
C ASP A 144 11.37 -32.55 2.31
N PHE A 145 11.29 -31.77 3.39
CA PHE A 145 12.44 -31.06 4.01
C PHE A 145 13.60 -31.98 4.42
N SER A 146 13.50 -33.29 4.17
CA SER A 146 14.53 -34.30 4.44
C SER A 146 15.53 -34.49 3.28
N GLN A 147 15.32 -33.83 2.13
CA GLN A 147 16.04 -34.08 0.87
C GLN A 147 17.01 -32.95 0.44
N LEU A 148 17.86 -32.43 1.34
CA LEU A 148 18.93 -31.50 0.95
C LEU A 148 19.87 -32.18 -0.07
N LEU A 149 20.27 -31.46 -1.13
CA LEU A 149 21.18 -31.92 -2.20
C LEU A 149 20.68 -33.15 -2.99
N THR A 150 19.37 -33.31 -3.18
CA THR A 150 18.82 -34.41 -3.96
C THR A 150 18.76 -34.03 -5.43
N TRP A 151 19.53 -34.76 -6.24
CA TRP A 151 19.49 -34.63 -7.70
C TRP A 151 18.24 -35.30 -8.26
N ILE A 152 17.44 -34.54 -9.02
CA ILE A 152 16.24 -35.02 -9.69
C ILE A 152 16.58 -35.36 -11.13
N GLU A 153 16.46 -36.64 -11.50
CA GLU A 153 16.73 -37.10 -12.86
C GLU A 153 15.49 -36.89 -13.75
N THR A 154 15.56 -35.93 -14.67
CA THR A 154 14.47 -35.57 -15.59
C THR A 154 14.72 -36.08 -17.02
N GLY A 155 15.94 -36.57 -17.29
CA GLY A 155 16.43 -36.90 -18.63
C GLY A 155 16.95 -35.68 -19.42
N ASP A 156 16.78 -34.47 -18.89
CA ASP A 156 17.36 -33.24 -19.41
C ASP A 156 18.28 -32.63 -18.34
N PRO A 157 19.61 -32.58 -18.55
CA PRO A 157 20.55 -32.18 -17.49
C PRO A 157 20.33 -30.76 -16.95
N VAL A 158 19.88 -29.82 -17.79
CA VAL A 158 19.61 -28.44 -17.35
C VAL A 158 18.32 -28.40 -16.54
N LEU A 159 17.25 -29.05 -17.01
CA LEU A 159 16.00 -29.12 -16.26
C LEU A 159 16.19 -29.85 -14.92
N SER A 160 16.99 -30.92 -14.91
CA SER A 160 17.39 -31.62 -13.69
C SER A 160 18.04 -30.70 -12.68
N LEU A 161 18.99 -29.86 -13.11
CA LEU A 161 19.58 -28.86 -12.22
C LEU A 161 18.53 -27.86 -11.73
N MET A 162 17.67 -27.34 -12.60
CA MET A 162 16.66 -26.33 -12.23
C MET A 162 15.69 -26.78 -11.13
N VAL A 163 15.31 -28.05 -11.13
CA VAL A 163 14.29 -28.59 -10.20
C VAL A 163 14.89 -29.34 -9.01
N SER A 164 16.21 -29.56 -9.02
CA SER A 164 16.91 -30.20 -7.90
C SER A 164 17.05 -29.26 -6.71
N SER A 165 17.04 -29.82 -5.49
CA SER A 165 17.33 -29.03 -4.29
C SER A 165 18.82 -28.70 -4.21
N VAL A 166 19.10 -27.50 -3.71
CA VAL A 166 20.44 -27.01 -3.39
C VAL A 166 20.57 -26.83 -1.89
N ASP A 167 21.81 -26.77 -1.39
CA ASP A 167 22.08 -26.39 0.00
C ASP A 167 21.53 -24.99 0.28
N SER A 168 20.92 -24.79 1.46
CA SER A 168 20.45 -23.49 1.93
C SER A 168 21.55 -22.43 2.00
N ASP A 169 22.80 -22.85 2.21
CA ASP A 169 23.96 -21.95 2.25
C ASP A 169 24.60 -21.74 0.85
N CYS A 170 23.99 -22.28 -0.21
CA CYS A 170 24.49 -22.14 -1.57
C CYS A 170 24.27 -20.70 -2.08
N LEU A 171 25.36 -19.93 -2.15
CA LEU A 171 25.35 -18.55 -2.62
C LEU A 171 24.87 -18.39 -4.07
N TRP A 172 24.84 -19.47 -4.86
CA TRP A 172 24.45 -19.48 -6.26
C TRP A 172 22.99 -19.11 -6.47
N VAL A 173 22.09 -19.55 -5.57
CA VAL A 173 20.64 -19.47 -5.82
C VAL A 173 19.95 -18.38 -5.02
N ARG A 174 20.71 -17.56 -4.28
CA ARG A 174 20.14 -16.52 -3.42
C ARG A 174 19.29 -15.52 -4.20
N ASP A 175 19.70 -15.24 -5.43
CA ASP A 175 19.18 -14.14 -6.24
C ASP A 175 18.25 -14.65 -7.37
N SER A 176 17.79 -15.91 -7.34
CA SER A 176 16.91 -16.50 -8.36
C SER A 176 16.02 -17.64 -7.84
N ASN A 177 15.02 -18.02 -8.63
CA ASN A 177 14.30 -19.29 -8.46
C ASN A 177 14.73 -20.30 -9.54
N PHE A 178 14.42 -21.59 -9.31
CA PHE A 178 14.76 -22.70 -10.22
C PHE A 178 16.26 -22.80 -10.55
N ASN A 179 17.11 -22.43 -9.59
CA ASN A 179 18.57 -22.45 -9.71
C ASN A 179 19.09 -21.70 -10.97
N PHE A 180 18.42 -20.63 -11.40
CA PHE A 180 18.79 -19.90 -12.61
C PHE A 180 20.08 -19.07 -12.40
N PRO A 181 21.11 -19.22 -13.26
CA PRO A 181 22.37 -18.47 -13.14
C PRO A 181 22.18 -16.99 -13.40
N CYS A 182 22.30 -16.20 -12.34
CA CYS A 182 22.41 -14.75 -12.41
C CYS A 182 23.14 -14.21 -11.18
N THR A 183 23.71 -13.01 -11.30
CA THR A 183 24.33 -12.32 -10.15
C THR A 183 23.38 -11.34 -9.46
N GLN A 184 22.24 -11.05 -10.07
CA GLN A 184 21.21 -10.15 -9.56
C GLN A 184 19.81 -10.62 -9.95
N GLN A 185 18.86 -10.45 -9.03
CA GLN A 185 17.47 -10.87 -9.21
C GLN A 185 16.73 -10.18 -10.36
N ASP A 186 17.16 -8.98 -10.76
CA ASP A 186 16.62 -8.30 -11.95
C ASP A 186 16.91 -9.08 -13.24
N PHE A 187 18.03 -9.81 -13.31
CA PHE A 187 18.38 -10.63 -14.47
C PHE A 187 17.55 -11.91 -14.53
N TYR A 188 17.32 -12.57 -13.39
CA TYR A 188 16.34 -13.65 -13.32
C TYR A 188 14.94 -13.17 -13.74
N SER A 189 14.51 -12.02 -13.21
CA SER A 189 13.23 -11.41 -13.56
C SER A 189 13.13 -11.09 -15.06
N LEU A 190 14.21 -10.57 -15.67
CA LEU A 190 14.28 -10.36 -17.11
C LEU A 190 14.20 -11.67 -17.90
N ALA A 191 14.82 -12.75 -17.43
CA ALA A 191 14.72 -14.05 -18.07
C ALA A 191 13.26 -14.53 -18.13
N ILE A 192 12.50 -14.38 -17.03
CA ILE A 192 11.06 -14.66 -17.00
C ILE A 192 10.29 -13.77 -17.97
N LEU A 193 10.58 -12.46 -17.99
CA LEU A 193 9.93 -11.52 -18.91
C LEU A 193 10.21 -11.84 -20.38
N LEU A 194 11.36 -12.44 -20.72
CA LEU A 194 11.74 -12.79 -22.10
C LEU A 194 11.03 -14.05 -22.62
N ILE A 195 10.73 -14.99 -21.74
CA ILE A 195 10.04 -16.25 -22.11
C ILE A 195 8.52 -16.15 -22.01
N THR A 196 8.02 -15.05 -21.47
CA THR A 196 6.59 -14.79 -21.28
C THR A 196 6.05 -13.89 -22.39
N GLU A 197 4.82 -14.17 -22.83
CA GLU A 197 4.13 -13.35 -23.83
C GLU A 197 3.90 -11.91 -23.37
N ASP A 198 3.86 -10.99 -24.33
CA ASP A 198 3.84 -9.55 -24.09
C ASP A 198 2.60 -9.06 -23.31
N GLU A 199 1.45 -9.67 -23.56
CA GLU A 199 0.16 -9.33 -22.93
C GLU A 199 -0.07 -10.01 -21.58
N ALA A 200 0.83 -10.91 -21.17
CA ALA A 200 0.72 -11.52 -19.85
C ALA A 200 0.81 -10.45 -18.75
N VAL A 201 0.14 -10.75 -17.65
CA VAL A 201 0.00 -9.83 -16.53
C VAL A 201 1.18 -10.00 -15.57
N CYS A 202 1.77 -8.88 -15.18
CA CYS A 202 2.74 -8.78 -14.09
C CYS A 202 2.10 -8.01 -12.94
N GLU A 203 2.02 -8.65 -11.79
CA GLU A 203 1.28 -8.16 -10.62
C GLU A 203 2.16 -8.08 -9.39
N LEU A 204 1.98 -7.00 -8.63
CA LEU A 204 2.34 -6.91 -7.22
C LEU A 204 1.04 -6.89 -6.42
N ASP A 205 0.70 -8.00 -5.78
CA ASP A 205 -0.52 -8.12 -4.97
C ASP A 205 -0.28 -7.65 -3.53
N LEU A 206 -1.02 -6.64 -3.11
CA LEU A 206 -0.94 -6.04 -1.77
C LEU A 206 -2.12 -6.42 -0.87
N LYS A 207 -3.09 -7.19 -1.37
CA LYS A 207 -4.32 -7.56 -0.67
C LYS A 207 -4.10 -7.97 0.78
N TRP A 208 -3.18 -8.91 1.02
CA TRP A 208 -2.94 -9.43 2.38
C TRP A 208 -2.20 -8.44 3.28
N LEU A 209 -1.34 -7.60 2.69
CA LEU A 209 -0.64 -6.54 3.41
C LEU A 209 -1.64 -5.47 3.88
N ILE A 210 -2.59 -5.11 3.01
CA ILE A 210 -3.68 -4.18 3.31
C ILE A 210 -4.61 -4.76 4.37
N SER A 211 -5.04 -6.02 4.23
CA SER A 211 -5.93 -6.69 5.20
C SER A 211 -5.32 -6.76 6.60
N ALA A 212 -3.99 -6.88 6.69
CA ALA A 212 -3.27 -6.84 7.96
C ALA A 212 -2.99 -5.41 8.49
N GLY A 213 -3.43 -4.37 7.78
CA GLY A 213 -3.32 -2.97 8.18
C GLY A 213 -1.93 -2.37 8.01
N TRP A 214 -1.07 -2.98 7.20
CA TRP A 214 0.31 -2.52 6.98
C TRP A 214 0.42 -1.44 5.92
N THR A 215 -0.54 -1.35 4.99
CA THR A 215 -0.56 -0.33 3.93
C THR A 215 -2.00 0.07 3.58
N ASP A 216 -2.15 1.24 2.94
CA ASP A 216 -3.45 1.79 2.53
C ASP A 216 -4.00 1.02 1.30
N ASP A 217 -5.33 0.91 1.20
CA ASP A 217 -6.07 0.06 0.25
C ASP A 217 -6.39 0.72 -1.11
N PHE A 218 -5.65 1.77 -1.45
CA PHE A 218 -5.91 2.63 -2.62
C PHE A 218 -7.35 3.15 -2.70
N ASP A 219 -8.00 3.39 -1.56
CA ASP A 219 -9.33 4.03 -1.49
C ASP A 219 -9.42 5.34 -2.29
N ASP A 220 -8.30 6.04 -2.52
CA ASP A 220 -8.28 7.21 -3.40
C ASP A 220 -8.75 6.91 -4.83
N LEU A 221 -8.53 5.69 -5.34
CA LEU A 221 -9.04 5.25 -6.65
C LEU A 221 -10.55 5.04 -6.63
N GLU A 222 -11.08 4.46 -5.55
CA GLU A 222 -12.53 4.28 -5.37
C GLU A 222 -13.23 5.65 -5.28
N GLU A 223 -12.71 6.55 -4.46
CA GLU A 223 -13.29 7.87 -4.25
C GLU A 223 -13.29 8.70 -5.54
N LYS A 224 -12.23 8.57 -6.36
CA LYS A 224 -12.15 9.17 -7.70
C LYS A 224 -13.23 8.62 -8.63
N HIS A 225 -13.40 7.30 -8.67
CA HIS A 225 -14.42 6.68 -9.52
C HIS A 225 -15.84 7.06 -9.08
N ALA A 226 -16.09 7.08 -7.76
CA ALA A 226 -17.37 7.46 -7.18
C ALA A 226 -17.67 8.98 -7.32
N GLY A 227 -16.67 9.81 -7.58
CA GLY A 227 -16.80 11.26 -7.67
C GLY A 227 -17.17 11.94 -6.35
N ALA A 228 -16.93 11.25 -5.22
CA ALA A 228 -17.19 11.71 -3.87
C ALA A 228 -16.29 10.93 -2.90
N THR A 229 -15.73 11.60 -1.90
CA THR A 229 -15.00 10.89 -0.84
C THR A 229 -15.95 10.02 -0.01
N GLN A 230 -15.44 8.95 0.58
CA GLN A 230 -16.19 8.06 1.46
C GLN A 230 -16.81 8.84 2.65
N PRO A 231 -16.08 9.76 3.35
CA PRO A 231 -16.70 10.63 4.35
C PRO A 231 -17.90 11.43 3.82
N LEU A 232 -17.86 11.95 2.58
CA LEU A 232 -19.01 12.68 2.03
C LEU A 232 -20.20 11.76 1.79
N ARG A 233 -19.98 10.53 1.31
CA ARG A 233 -21.06 9.56 1.08
C ARG A 233 -21.74 9.17 2.39
N HIS A 234 -20.97 8.87 3.44
CA HIS A 234 -21.51 8.62 4.78
C HIS A 234 -22.26 9.82 5.34
N ALA A 235 -21.73 11.04 5.14
CA ALA A 235 -22.40 12.27 5.54
C ALA A 235 -23.74 12.43 4.82
N ARG A 236 -23.79 12.22 3.50
CA ARG A 236 -25.03 12.31 2.70
C ARG A 236 -26.07 11.31 3.16
N GLN A 237 -25.68 10.07 3.43
CA GLN A 237 -26.58 9.06 3.98
C GLN A 237 -27.14 9.50 5.33
N SER A 238 -26.28 9.92 6.26
CA SER A 238 -26.70 10.36 7.61
C SER A 238 -27.63 11.58 7.56
N LEU A 239 -27.37 12.54 6.65
CA LEU A 239 -28.23 13.70 6.43
C LEU A 239 -29.63 13.26 5.99
N SER A 240 -29.71 12.37 5.00
CA SER A 240 -30.98 11.84 4.49
C SER A 240 -31.75 11.06 5.56
N GLU A 241 -31.08 10.28 6.40
CA GLU A 241 -31.70 9.55 7.51
C GLU A 241 -32.29 10.49 8.56
N LEU A 242 -31.59 11.57 8.91
CA LEU A 242 -32.09 12.59 9.84
C LEU A 242 -33.32 13.33 9.28
N SER A 243 -33.32 13.62 7.98
CA SER A 243 -34.44 14.25 7.27
C SER A 243 -35.68 13.35 7.23
N ALA A 244 -35.47 12.06 6.94
CA ALA A 244 -36.52 11.05 6.99
C ALA A 244 -37.10 10.90 8.41
N LEU A 245 -36.22 10.91 9.43
CA LEU A 245 -36.63 10.81 10.83
C LEU A 245 -37.51 12.00 11.24
N VAL A 246 -37.13 13.23 10.89
CA VAL A 246 -37.96 14.42 11.18
C VAL A 246 -39.29 14.38 10.45
N SER A 247 -39.29 13.92 9.19
CA SER A 247 -40.50 13.78 8.39
C SER A 247 -41.49 12.76 8.97
N SER A 248 -41.01 11.77 9.72
CA SER A 248 -41.87 10.77 10.39
C SER A 248 -42.68 11.31 11.56
N ALA A 249 -42.20 12.39 12.21
CA ALA A 249 -42.87 13.02 13.35
C ALA A 249 -42.59 14.53 13.41
N PRO A 250 -43.08 15.32 12.44
CA PRO A 250 -42.71 16.73 12.25
C PRO A 250 -43.17 17.63 13.41
N GLU A 251 -44.22 17.23 14.13
CA GLU A 251 -44.78 17.95 15.28
C GLU A 251 -44.06 17.65 16.60
N ASN A 252 -43.04 16.78 16.62
CA ASN A 252 -42.28 16.47 17.83
C ASN A 252 -41.11 17.45 17.99
N PRO A 253 -41.22 18.49 18.84
CA PRO A 253 -40.19 19.53 18.95
C PRO A 253 -38.87 19.01 19.55
N VAL A 254 -38.90 17.93 20.33
CA VAL A 254 -37.67 17.32 20.85
C VAL A 254 -36.92 16.64 19.72
N LEU A 255 -37.62 15.83 18.92
CA LEU A 255 -37.06 15.13 17.77
C LEU A 255 -36.46 16.12 16.77
N VAL A 256 -37.22 17.15 16.40
CA VAL A 256 -36.77 18.20 15.46
C VAL A 256 -35.49 18.88 15.95
N ARG A 257 -35.41 19.24 17.24
CA ARG A 257 -34.19 19.83 17.82
C ARG A 257 -33.01 18.85 17.80
N MET A 258 -33.24 17.58 18.12
CA MET A 258 -32.18 16.57 18.10
C MET A 258 -31.65 16.34 16.67
N CYS A 259 -32.53 16.29 15.67
CA CYS A 259 -32.11 16.13 14.28
C CYS A 259 -31.39 17.36 13.75
N TYR A 260 -31.83 18.58 14.11
CA TYR A 260 -31.09 19.81 13.80
C TYR A 260 -29.66 19.75 14.36
N SER A 261 -29.50 19.34 15.62
CA SER A 261 -28.18 19.15 16.22
C SER A 261 -27.39 18.04 15.51
N GLY A 262 -28.05 16.95 15.13
CA GLY A 262 -27.46 15.83 14.40
C GLY A 262 -26.86 16.23 13.05
N ILE A 263 -27.52 17.11 12.30
CA ILE A 263 -27.02 17.61 11.02
C ILE A 263 -25.68 18.34 11.21
N ILE A 264 -25.56 19.17 12.24
CA ILE A 264 -24.29 19.84 12.57
C ILE A 264 -23.24 18.83 13.02
N THR A 265 -23.61 17.78 13.77
CA THR A 265 -22.69 16.70 14.13
C THR A 265 -22.16 15.97 12.89
N VAL A 266 -23.00 15.72 11.87
CA VAL A 266 -22.57 15.10 10.60
C VAL A 266 -21.53 15.97 9.89
N MET A 267 -21.75 17.30 9.84
CA MET A 267 -20.76 18.23 9.31
C MET A 267 -19.45 18.20 10.11
N GLU A 268 -19.52 18.19 11.44
CA GLU A 268 -18.34 18.10 12.31
C GLU A 268 -17.54 16.81 12.05
N ALA A 269 -18.23 15.67 11.93
CA ALA A 269 -17.61 14.38 11.65
C ALA A 269 -16.91 14.37 10.29
N TYR A 270 -17.60 14.81 9.23
CA TYR A 270 -16.99 14.94 7.90
C TYR A 270 -15.73 15.81 7.92
N LEU A 271 -15.81 16.99 8.54
CA LEU A 271 -14.67 17.91 8.59
C LEU A 271 -13.50 17.33 9.40
N ALA A 272 -13.79 16.57 10.45
CA ALA A 272 -12.79 15.87 11.25
C ALA A 272 -12.12 14.76 10.45
N ASP A 273 -12.92 13.86 9.85
CA ASP A 273 -12.45 12.69 9.12
C ASP A 273 -11.52 13.09 7.97
N ILE A 274 -11.92 14.07 7.16
CA ILE A 274 -11.11 14.58 6.05
C ILE A 274 -9.79 15.17 6.56
N PHE A 275 -9.83 15.98 7.62
CA PHE A 275 -8.63 16.66 8.11
C PHE A 275 -7.65 15.69 8.79
N ILE A 276 -8.16 14.79 9.63
CA ILE A 276 -7.36 13.75 10.30
C ILE A 276 -6.71 12.84 9.26
N ARG A 277 -7.48 12.38 8.27
CA ARG A 277 -6.96 11.59 7.16
C ARG A 277 -5.85 12.33 6.41
N ALA A 278 -6.06 13.60 6.08
CA ALA A 278 -5.09 14.37 5.32
C ALA A 278 -3.78 14.62 6.09
N VAL A 279 -3.83 14.83 7.41
CA VAL A 279 -2.62 15.07 8.24
C VAL A 279 -1.69 13.85 8.30
N LYS A 280 -2.15 12.65 7.93
CA LYS A 280 -1.26 11.49 7.75
C LYS A 280 -0.20 11.74 6.66
N HIS A 281 -0.51 12.52 5.63
CA HIS A 281 0.43 12.82 4.55
C HIS A 281 1.54 13.77 5.03
N PRO A 282 2.84 13.45 4.84
CA PRO A 282 3.96 14.20 5.41
C PRO A 282 3.94 15.71 5.13
N SER A 283 3.56 16.11 3.91
CA SER A 283 3.48 17.53 3.54
C SER A 283 2.36 18.27 4.27
N VAL A 284 1.23 17.61 4.50
CA VAL A 284 0.09 18.20 5.24
C VAL A 284 0.42 18.22 6.72
N LYS A 285 1.01 17.13 7.25
CA LYS A 285 1.53 17.04 8.62
C LYS A 285 2.42 18.23 8.95
N ARG A 286 3.39 18.52 8.08
CA ARG A 286 4.29 19.66 8.22
C ARG A 286 3.53 20.99 8.25
N ARG A 287 2.64 21.25 7.29
CA ARG A 287 1.83 22.48 7.27
C ARG A 287 0.99 22.61 8.53
N PHE A 288 0.41 21.52 9.03
CA PHE A 288 -0.34 21.52 10.29
C PHE A 288 0.54 21.90 11.48
N VAL A 289 1.71 21.29 11.63
CA VAL A 289 2.67 21.61 12.70
C VAL A 289 3.09 23.09 12.65
N GLU A 290 3.32 23.61 11.45
CA GLU A 290 3.78 25.00 11.23
C GLU A 290 2.65 26.03 11.38
N SER A 291 1.39 25.68 11.13
CA SER A 291 0.24 26.62 11.08
C SER A 291 -0.68 26.57 12.31
N TYR A 292 -0.73 25.46 13.04
CA TYR A 292 -1.65 25.32 14.15
C TYR A 292 -1.25 26.23 15.33
N GLU A 293 -2.14 27.14 15.72
CA GLU A 293 -1.87 28.18 16.71
C GLU A 293 -1.39 27.64 18.05
N THR A 294 -1.91 26.49 18.49
CA THR A 294 -1.46 25.85 19.75
C THR A 294 0.00 25.45 19.70
N PHE A 295 0.49 25.01 18.54
CA PHE A 295 1.89 24.64 18.35
C PHE A 295 2.78 25.87 18.16
N GLN A 296 2.32 26.86 17.39
CA GLN A 296 3.03 28.14 17.23
C GLN A 296 3.28 28.85 18.56
N ASN A 297 2.32 28.78 19.47
CA ASN A 297 2.40 29.39 20.80
C ASN A 297 3.07 28.49 21.85
N SER A 298 3.58 27.32 21.47
CA SER A 298 4.27 26.43 22.40
C SER A 298 5.63 27.01 22.86
N PRO A 299 6.09 26.68 24.08
CA PRO A 299 7.37 27.16 24.57
C PRO A 299 8.53 26.70 23.67
N LYS A 300 9.40 27.64 23.28
CA LYS A 300 10.61 27.32 22.53
C LYS A 300 11.53 26.44 23.37
N LYS A 301 11.89 25.27 22.84
CA LYS A 301 12.85 24.33 23.46
C LYS A 301 14.27 24.58 22.92
N PRO A 302 15.32 24.25 23.71
CA PRO A 302 16.70 24.31 23.23
C PRO A 302 16.93 23.27 22.12
N LEU A 303 17.90 23.53 21.23
CA LEU A 303 18.23 22.62 20.12
C LEU A 303 18.61 21.21 20.60
N SER A 304 19.15 21.08 21.81
CA SER A 304 19.46 19.79 22.43
C SER A 304 18.25 18.89 22.65
N GLU A 305 17.02 19.43 22.66
CA GLU A 305 15.77 18.65 22.81
C GLU A 305 15.15 18.25 21.45
N VAL A 306 15.79 18.56 20.32
CA VAL A 306 15.18 18.36 18.98
C VAL A 306 14.80 16.91 18.71
N PHE A 307 15.65 15.94 19.05
CA PHE A 307 15.35 14.53 18.84
C PHE A 307 14.19 14.05 19.72
N ASN A 308 14.12 14.48 20.99
CA ASN A 308 12.98 14.16 21.86
C ASN A 308 11.65 14.73 21.31
N LEU A 309 11.70 15.91 20.67
CA LEU A 309 10.52 16.50 20.02
C LEU A 309 10.12 15.72 18.78
N LEU A 310 11.08 15.28 17.97
CA LEU A 310 10.81 14.43 16.81
C LEU A 310 10.20 13.09 17.23
N ASP A 311 10.78 12.43 18.23
CA ASP A 311 10.31 11.14 18.75
C ASP A 311 8.87 11.20 19.31
N SER A 312 8.45 12.37 19.81
CA SER A 312 7.12 12.57 20.40
C SER A 312 6.14 13.33 19.49
N LEU A 313 6.56 13.69 18.28
CA LEU A 313 5.80 14.58 17.40
C LEU A 313 4.47 13.95 16.97
N ASP A 314 4.50 12.71 16.47
CA ASP A 314 3.28 12.05 15.96
C ASP A 314 2.23 11.90 17.07
N LYS A 315 2.63 11.47 18.27
CA LYS A 315 1.73 11.39 19.43
C LYS A 315 1.16 12.76 19.83
N THR A 316 1.96 13.82 19.72
CA THR A 316 1.52 15.19 20.01
C THR A 316 0.49 15.66 18.98
N ILE A 317 0.71 15.36 17.70
CA ILE A 317 -0.20 15.65 16.60
C ILE A 317 -1.53 14.90 16.80
N GLU A 318 -1.49 13.60 17.07
CA GLU A 318 -2.68 12.79 17.34
C GLU A 318 -3.52 13.36 18.50
N THR A 319 -2.87 13.71 19.61
CA THR A 319 -3.54 14.31 20.77
C THR A 319 -4.19 15.65 20.42
N ALA A 320 -3.51 16.47 19.61
CA ALA A 320 -4.03 17.76 19.16
C ALA A 320 -5.23 17.60 18.22
N LEU A 321 -5.19 16.64 17.29
CA LEU A 321 -6.29 16.34 16.38
C LEU A 321 -7.54 15.87 17.14
N LEU A 322 -7.38 14.98 18.13
CA LEU A 322 -8.49 14.46 18.94
C LEU A 322 -9.15 15.53 19.83
N SER A 323 -8.42 16.59 20.18
CA SER A 323 -8.93 17.69 21.01
C SER A 323 -9.49 18.85 20.19
N LEU A 324 -9.36 18.81 18.86
CA LEU A 324 -9.79 19.88 17.99
C LEU A 324 -11.31 19.93 17.84
N SER A 325 -11.91 21.10 18.08
CA SER A 325 -13.35 21.30 17.96
C SER A 325 -13.74 21.69 16.53
N PHE A 326 -14.21 20.71 15.75
CA PHE A 326 -14.56 20.92 14.34
C PHE A 326 -15.85 21.73 14.10
N HIS A 327 -16.64 22.03 15.14
CA HIS A 327 -17.73 23.02 15.03
C HIS A 327 -17.25 24.48 15.08
N HIS A 328 -15.99 24.76 15.48
CA HIS A 328 -15.49 26.13 15.50
C HIS A 328 -15.04 26.54 14.09
N ILE A 329 -16.02 26.91 13.25
CA ILE A 329 -15.86 27.15 11.80
C ILE A 329 -14.73 28.12 11.45
N ALA A 330 -14.49 29.15 12.26
CA ALA A 330 -13.40 30.10 12.00
C ALA A 330 -12.01 29.42 12.05
N THR A 331 -11.78 28.58 13.07
CA THR A 331 -10.54 27.81 13.20
C THR A 331 -10.44 26.76 12.11
N VAL A 332 -11.52 26.00 11.88
CA VAL A 332 -11.50 24.93 10.86
C VAL A 332 -11.28 25.50 9.47
N LYS A 333 -11.93 26.62 9.11
CA LYS A 333 -11.70 27.32 7.84
C LYS A 333 -10.23 27.70 7.66
N LYS A 334 -9.60 28.28 8.69
CA LYS A 334 -8.18 28.65 8.65
C LYS A 334 -7.30 27.42 8.43
N LEU A 335 -7.55 26.34 9.17
CA LEU A 335 -6.79 25.09 9.03
C LEU A 335 -6.96 24.43 7.67
N TYR A 336 -8.18 24.36 7.14
CA TYR A 336 -8.42 23.84 5.79
C TYR A 336 -7.69 24.67 4.74
N GLN A 337 -7.68 25.99 4.89
CA GLN A 337 -6.96 26.88 3.98
C GLN A 337 -5.44 26.73 4.08
N GLU A 338 -4.87 26.69 5.28
CA GLU A 338 -3.42 26.65 5.51
C GLU A 338 -2.83 25.25 5.31
N CYS A 339 -3.56 24.19 5.70
CA CYS A 339 -3.07 22.81 5.66
C CYS A 339 -3.51 22.08 4.40
N LEU A 340 -4.76 22.25 3.96
CA LEU A 340 -5.32 21.51 2.82
C LEU A 340 -5.40 22.34 1.54
N LEU A 341 -5.14 23.65 1.62
CA LEU A 341 -5.31 24.59 0.51
C LEU A 341 -6.76 24.61 -0.01
N VAL A 342 -7.72 24.30 0.85
CA VAL A 342 -9.15 24.26 0.55
C VAL A 342 -9.82 25.53 1.05
N SER A 343 -10.65 26.13 0.20
CA SER A 343 -11.43 27.32 0.55
C SER A 343 -12.89 26.96 0.83
N PHE A 344 -13.42 27.43 1.96
CA PHE A 344 -14.84 27.27 2.27
C PHE A 344 -15.68 28.25 1.45
N PRO A 345 -16.86 27.85 0.93
CA PRO A 345 -17.71 28.72 0.13
C PRO A 345 -18.17 29.94 0.96
N PRO A 346 -17.78 31.18 0.59
CA PRO A 346 -17.90 32.33 1.48
C PRO A 346 -19.34 32.74 1.74
N ASP A 347 -20.23 32.55 0.77
CA ASP A 347 -21.61 33.05 0.81
C ASP A 347 -22.47 32.34 1.85
N ILE A 348 -22.11 31.11 2.23
CA ILE A 348 -22.88 30.27 3.17
C ILE A 348 -22.28 30.24 4.58
N LEU A 349 -21.08 30.78 4.80
CA LEU A 349 -20.39 30.71 6.09
C LEU A 349 -21.16 31.34 7.24
N ASN A 350 -21.85 32.46 6.98
CA ASN A 350 -22.66 33.14 8.00
C ASN A 350 -23.84 32.27 8.44
N ASP A 351 -24.43 31.51 7.53
CA ASP A 351 -25.56 30.64 7.82
C ASP A 351 -25.11 29.44 8.63
N ILE A 352 -23.96 28.85 8.27
CA ILE A 352 -23.34 27.77 9.04
C ILE A 352 -23.00 28.23 10.46
N ALA A 353 -22.38 29.41 10.60
CA ALA A 353 -22.04 29.96 11.91
C ALA A 353 -23.28 30.18 12.80
N ARG A 354 -24.38 30.68 12.21
CA ARG A 354 -25.67 30.80 12.92
C ARG A 354 -26.20 29.43 13.35
N SER A 355 -26.13 28.43 12.48
CA SER A 355 -26.61 27.08 12.77
C SER A 355 -25.80 26.38 13.87
N VAL A 356 -24.48 26.58 13.91
CA VAL A 356 -23.62 26.10 15.00
C VAL A 356 -24.00 26.73 16.34
N ILE A 357 -24.32 28.03 16.37
CA ILE A 357 -24.79 28.71 17.60
C ILE A 357 -26.11 28.07 18.08
N ILE A 358 -27.05 27.82 17.16
CA ILE A 358 -28.32 27.15 17.49
C ILE A 358 -28.06 25.74 18.04
N ARG A 359 -27.18 24.95 17.41
CA ARG A 359 -26.78 23.62 17.93
C ARG A 359 -26.16 23.71 19.33
N HIS A 360 -25.30 24.69 19.58
CA HIS A 360 -24.73 24.91 20.92
C HIS A 360 -25.83 25.18 21.95
N ASP A 361 -26.82 26.01 21.60
CA ASP A 361 -27.97 26.31 22.46
C ASP A 361 -28.89 25.09 22.66
N ILE A 362 -29.09 24.25 21.64
CA ILE A 362 -29.82 22.99 21.75
C ILE A 362 -29.15 22.08 22.79
N VAL A 363 -27.84 21.84 22.64
CA VAL A 363 -27.10 20.87 23.46
C VAL A 363 -26.83 21.38 24.88
N HIS A 364 -26.38 22.63 25.04
CA HIS A 364 -25.92 23.14 26.34
C HIS A 364 -26.94 24.01 27.07
N ARG A 365 -28.03 24.42 26.40
CA ARG A 365 -29.06 25.29 26.99
C ARG A 365 -30.47 24.78 26.74
N ASN A 366 -30.62 23.51 26.37
CA ASN A 366 -31.90 22.86 26.10
C ASN A 366 -32.78 23.65 25.10
N GLY A 367 -32.14 24.17 24.05
CA GLY A 367 -32.77 24.93 22.98
C GLY A 367 -33.11 26.38 23.35
N ARG A 368 -32.46 26.96 24.37
CA ARG A 368 -32.64 28.36 24.77
C ARG A 368 -31.40 29.20 24.44
N ASP A 369 -31.63 30.42 24.00
CA ASP A 369 -30.56 31.40 23.82
C ASP A 369 -29.98 31.91 25.16
N LYS A 370 -28.96 32.78 25.11
CA LYS A 370 -28.36 33.41 26.30
C LYS A 370 -29.34 34.24 27.13
N LYS A 371 -30.49 34.62 26.57
CA LYS A 371 -31.55 35.40 27.23
C LYS A 371 -32.67 34.50 27.75
N GLY A 372 -32.56 33.18 27.60
CA GLY A 372 -33.56 32.20 28.03
C GLY A 372 -34.72 32.01 27.06
N LYS A 373 -34.71 32.63 25.88
CA LYS A 373 -35.76 32.47 24.86
C LYS A 373 -35.54 31.17 24.10
N HIS A 374 -36.59 30.38 23.93
CA HIS A 374 -36.52 29.17 23.10
C HIS A 374 -36.35 29.50 21.63
N HIS A 375 -35.46 28.77 20.96
CA HIS A 375 -35.40 28.71 19.50
C HIS A 375 -36.65 27.98 18.99
N LEU A 376 -37.37 28.62 18.08
CA LEU A 376 -38.43 27.96 17.31
C LEU A 376 -37.75 27.20 16.18
N ILE A 377 -37.80 25.87 16.24
CA ILE A 377 -37.24 24.98 15.22
C ILE A 377 -38.35 24.02 14.83
N GLU A 378 -38.63 23.99 13.54
CA GLU A 378 -39.71 23.23 12.91
C GLU A 378 -39.09 22.36 11.81
N CYS A 379 -39.85 21.38 11.32
CA CYS A 379 -39.41 20.46 10.26
C CYS A 379 -38.71 21.17 9.09
N HIS A 380 -39.30 22.26 8.57
CA HIS A 380 -38.73 23.00 7.45
C HIS A 380 -37.33 23.61 7.74
N HIS A 381 -37.04 23.97 8.99
CA HIS A 381 -35.72 24.49 9.37
C HIS A 381 -34.65 23.40 9.33
N VAL A 382 -35.02 22.15 9.62
CA VAL A 382 -34.11 20.99 9.52
C VAL A 382 -33.80 20.71 8.05
N ASN A 383 -34.82 20.69 7.19
CA ASN A 383 -34.64 20.43 5.75
C ASN A 383 -33.80 21.55 5.09
N GLN A 384 -34.02 22.81 5.47
CA GLN A 384 -33.18 23.92 5.00
C GLN A 384 -31.71 23.77 5.45
N LEU A 385 -31.49 23.30 6.69
CA LEU A 385 -30.14 23.06 7.18
C LEU A 385 -29.48 21.88 6.45
N GLU A 386 -30.22 20.83 6.17
CA GLU A 386 -29.77 19.68 5.38
C GLU A 386 -29.30 20.11 3.98
N GLU A 387 -30.12 20.86 3.26
CA GLU A 387 -29.78 21.41 1.94
C GLU A 387 -28.51 22.28 2.00
N LEU A 388 -28.41 23.15 3.02
CA LEU A 388 -27.22 23.96 3.26
C LEU A 388 -25.97 23.10 3.49
N MET A 389 -26.08 22.03 4.29
CA MET A 389 -24.96 21.11 4.53
C MET A 389 -24.57 20.34 3.27
N HIS A 390 -25.52 19.88 2.46
CA HIS A 390 -25.21 19.22 1.20
C HIS A 390 -24.36 20.11 0.28
N VAL A 391 -24.72 21.38 0.12
CA VAL A 391 -23.97 22.33 -0.69
C VAL A 391 -22.59 22.60 -0.10
N PHE A 392 -22.53 22.82 1.22
CA PHE A 392 -21.28 23.12 1.92
C PHE A 392 -20.26 21.98 1.81
N LEU A 393 -20.67 20.76 2.17
CA LEU A 393 -19.80 19.59 2.19
C LEU A 393 -19.38 19.21 0.76
N ALA A 394 -20.28 19.26 -0.22
CA ALA A 394 -19.93 18.96 -1.62
C ALA A 394 -18.92 19.98 -2.21
N GLY A 395 -19.01 21.26 -1.83
CA GLY A 395 -18.06 22.28 -2.28
C GLY A 395 -16.65 22.08 -1.71
N ILE A 396 -16.55 21.55 -0.49
CA ILE A 396 -15.27 21.16 0.12
C ILE A 396 -14.74 19.89 -0.54
N ASP A 397 -15.58 18.87 -0.65
CA ASP A 397 -15.21 17.54 -1.14
C ASP A 397 -14.65 17.57 -2.56
N LYS A 398 -15.25 18.39 -3.43
CA LYS A 398 -14.76 18.59 -4.78
C LYS A 398 -13.30 19.04 -4.81
N GLN A 399 -12.93 19.99 -3.94
CA GLN A 399 -11.54 20.46 -3.84
C GLN A 399 -10.61 19.37 -3.28
N ILE A 400 -11.10 18.50 -2.40
CA ILE A 400 -10.34 17.35 -1.90
C ILE A 400 -10.07 16.35 -3.03
N LEU A 401 -11.08 15.99 -3.81
CA LEU A 401 -10.94 15.10 -4.96
C LEU A 401 -10.02 15.68 -6.04
N ASP A 402 -10.13 16.97 -6.33
CA ASP A 402 -9.21 17.67 -7.25
C ASP A 402 -7.75 17.57 -6.74
N GLY A 403 -7.55 17.68 -5.42
CA GLY A 403 -6.25 17.47 -4.78
C GLY A 403 -5.71 16.05 -4.94
N LEU A 404 -6.57 15.02 -4.92
CA LEU A 404 -6.17 13.63 -5.18
C LEU A 404 -5.77 13.38 -6.64
N GLN A 405 -6.20 14.22 -7.59
CA GLN A 405 -5.81 14.12 -9.00
C GLN A 405 -4.42 14.70 -9.26
N LEU A 406 -4.01 15.70 -8.47
CA LEU A 406 -2.69 16.30 -8.54
C LEU A 406 -1.68 15.38 -7.83
N GLN A 407 -1.25 14.31 -8.51
CA GLN A 407 -0.15 13.47 -8.04
C GLN A 407 1.08 14.36 -7.75
N PHE A 408 1.43 14.51 -6.47
CA PHE A 408 2.70 15.10 -6.08
C PHE A 408 3.81 14.17 -6.55
N HIS A 409 4.41 14.49 -7.69
CA HIS A 409 5.66 13.88 -8.14
C HIS A 409 6.78 14.27 -7.17
N ASN A 410 6.92 13.55 -6.06
CA ASN A 410 8.15 13.56 -5.29
C ASN A 410 9.05 12.42 -5.78
N LYS A 411 9.60 12.59 -6.99
CA LYS A 411 10.95 12.08 -7.23
C LYS A 411 11.87 13.01 -6.45
N ASN A 412 12.23 12.59 -5.23
CA ASN A 412 13.51 12.83 -4.58
C ASN A 412 13.37 12.36 -3.13
N ASP A 413 13.58 11.07 -2.90
CA ASP A 413 14.25 10.64 -1.69
C ASP A 413 15.61 11.32 -1.68
N VAL A 414 15.66 12.50 -1.06
CA VAL A 414 16.92 13.05 -0.60
C VAL A 414 17.31 12.16 0.57
N GLN A 415 18.14 11.16 0.27
CA GLN A 415 19.07 10.60 1.25
C GLN A 415 19.69 11.76 2.02
N MET A 416 19.37 11.85 3.31
CA MET A 416 20.19 12.54 4.29
C MET A 416 20.48 11.59 5.44
#